data_AF-A0A840MTP7-F1
#
_entry.id   AF-A0A840MTP7-F1
#
_cell.length_a   1.000
_cell.length_b   1.000
_cell.length_c   1.000
_cell.angle_alpha   90.00
_cell.angle_beta   90.00
_cell.angle_gamma   90.00
#
_symmetry.space_group_name_H-M   'P 1'
#
loop_
_entity.id
_entity.type
_entity.pdbx_description
1 polymer ?
#
loop_
_entity_poly.entity_id
_entity_poly.type
_entity_poly.pdbx_seq_one_letter_code
_entity_poly.pdbx_strand_id
1 'polypeptide(L)'
;MPLVEAVLIRLENHANRSHPRGYVGDFSAEGLAARWHVDADTIGRIYAQLEEPDIGWIDQDQIVTFWDRNPDKIDETAKDRQQRVRDRKKGYKQLAQQAAQGLITPQQRLEREIALKDSMEPKALMTAWAELSASPARHGASRRDSVTVTPRADQNINQDVREKAQSGSAGQGTEDAKSGEIVHIGEAELWIAIEGRRIITERMRITTQLAETTIARWRRELADDVVFLASIIQAAAATSLISAQFHVLISEQIKRRQQEEKGPALPLPPVSLKRSNDRA
;
A
#
# COMPACT_ATOMS: atom_id res chain seq x y z
N MET A 1 -16.90 26.58 -12.64
CA MET A 1 -15.55 25.98 -12.76
C MET A 1 -15.30 25.76 -14.24
N PRO A 2 -14.17 26.23 -14.80
CA PRO A 2 -13.76 25.94 -16.17
C PRO A 2 -13.71 24.43 -16.41
N LEU A 3 -14.08 23.98 -17.61
CA LEU A 3 -14.11 22.55 -17.95
C LEU A 3 -12.75 21.88 -17.74
N VAL A 4 -11.66 22.55 -18.12
CA VAL A 4 -10.28 22.05 -17.95
C VAL A 4 -9.96 21.79 -16.47
N GLU A 5 -10.28 22.73 -15.58
CA GLU A 5 -10.07 22.55 -14.14
C GLU A 5 -10.87 21.36 -13.59
N ALA A 6 -12.12 21.19 -14.05
CA ALA A 6 -12.93 20.05 -13.65
C ALA A 6 -12.32 18.72 -14.09
N VAL A 7 -11.81 18.64 -15.33
CA VAL A 7 -11.10 17.46 -15.87
C VAL A 7 -9.86 17.16 -15.03
N LEU A 8 -9.03 18.17 -14.74
CA LEU A 8 -7.82 18.01 -13.92
C LEU A 8 -8.14 17.46 -12.53
N ILE A 9 -9.09 18.08 -11.82
CA ILE A 9 -9.51 17.62 -10.49
C ILE A 9 -10.01 16.18 -10.55
N ARG A 10 -10.72 15.81 -11.63
CA ARG A 10 -11.24 14.45 -11.76
C ARG A 10 -10.13 13.44 -12.05
N LEU A 11 -9.16 13.78 -12.90
CA LEU A 11 -7.98 12.97 -13.18
C LEU A 11 -7.15 12.76 -11.91
N GLU A 12 -6.91 13.82 -11.13
CA GLU A 12 -6.21 13.69 -9.83
C GLU A 12 -6.97 12.79 -8.84
N ASN A 13 -8.29 12.93 -8.77
CA ASN A 13 -9.11 12.07 -7.92
C ASN A 13 -9.12 10.61 -8.38
N HIS A 14 -9.08 10.39 -9.70
CA HIS A 14 -8.99 9.07 -10.30
C HIS A 14 -7.64 8.43 -10.00
N ALA A 15 -6.54 9.11 -10.37
CA ALA A 15 -5.16 8.72 -10.08
C ALA A 15 -4.93 8.38 -8.60
N ASN A 16 -5.55 9.13 -7.67
CA ASN A 16 -5.47 8.86 -6.24
C ASN A 16 -6.11 7.53 -5.81
N ARG A 17 -7.14 7.07 -6.54
CA ARG A 17 -7.90 5.84 -6.23
C ARG A 17 -7.43 4.64 -7.05
N SER A 18 -6.80 4.88 -8.19
CA SER A 18 -6.25 3.85 -9.06
C SER A 18 -5.18 3.02 -8.37
N HIS A 19 -5.01 1.79 -8.86
CA HIS A 19 -3.98 0.86 -8.41
C HIS A 19 -3.22 0.36 -9.65
N PRO A 20 -1.94 0.76 -9.84
CA PRO A 20 -1.13 1.58 -8.93
C PRO A 20 -1.62 3.03 -8.81
N ARG A 21 -1.33 3.69 -7.68
CA ARG A 21 -1.65 5.11 -7.50
C ARG A 21 -0.94 5.95 -8.56
N GLY A 22 -1.54 7.04 -8.98
CA GLY A 22 -1.06 7.86 -10.09
C GLY A 22 -1.65 7.47 -11.45
N TYR A 23 -2.16 6.25 -11.59
CA TYR A 23 -2.59 5.69 -12.88
C TYR A 23 -3.90 6.31 -13.39
N VAL A 24 -3.91 6.69 -14.67
CA VAL A 24 -5.03 7.29 -15.39
C VAL A 24 -5.34 6.60 -16.72
N GLY A 25 -4.76 5.44 -17.01
CA GLY A 25 -4.93 4.78 -18.32
C GLY A 25 -6.29 4.09 -18.50
N ASP A 26 -7.00 3.81 -17.42
CA ASP A 26 -8.40 3.36 -17.43
C ASP A 26 -9.39 4.54 -17.48
N PHE A 27 -8.90 5.77 -17.62
CA PHE A 27 -9.74 6.95 -17.72
C PHE A 27 -10.40 7.04 -19.10
N SER A 28 -11.73 6.87 -19.13
CA SER A 28 -12.51 6.97 -20.37
C SER A 28 -13.04 8.39 -20.59
N ALA A 29 -12.64 9.01 -21.70
CA ALA A 29 -13.17 10.30 -22.15
C ALA A 29 -14.69 10.24 -22.35
N GLU A 30 -15.20 9.16 -22.94
CA GLU A 30 -16.64 8.93 -23.18
C GLU A 30 -17.44 8.85 -21.87
N GLY A 31 -16.93 8.11 -20.89
CA GLY A 31 -17.58 7.97 -19.58
C GLY A 31 -17.66 9.31 -18.84
N LEU A 32 -16.64 10.16 -18.98
CA LEU A 32 -16.62 11.48 -18.38
C LEU A 32 -17.54 12.46 -19.11
N ALA A 33 -17.47 12.46 -20.44
CA ALA A 33 -18.31 13.26 -21.33
C ALA A 33 -19.80 13.02 -21.06
N ALA A 34 -20.21 11.74 -21.00
CA ALA A 34 -21.58 11.35 -20.68
C ALA A 34 -22.03 11.87 -19.30
N ARG A 35 -21.14 11.84 -18.31
CA ARG A 35 -21.44 12.28 -16.93
C ARG A 35 -21.59 13.80 -16.80
N TRP A 36 -20.89 14.56 -17.63
CA TRP A 36 -20.91 16.03 -17.56
C TRP A 36 -21.72 16.69 -18.67
N HIS A 37 -22.35 15.89 -19.55
CA HIS A 37 -23.07 16.38 -20.72
C HIS A 37 -22.18 17.26 -21.60
N VAL A 38 -20.93 16.83 -21.77
CA VAL A 38 -19.93 17.47 -22.62
C VAL A 38 -19.64 16.51 -23.78
N ASP A 39 -19.19 17.06 -24.89
CA ASP A 39 -18.71 16.29 -26.03
C ASP A 39 -17.43 15.49 -25.69
N ALA A 40 -17.36 14.25 -26.16
CA ALA A 40 -16.24 13.34 -25.87
C ALA A 40 -14.94 13.80 -26.52
N ASP A 41 -15.00 14.39 -27.72
CA ASP A 41 -13.81 14.91 -28.41
C ASP A 41 -13.21 16.10 -27.65
N THR A 42 -14.04 16.86 -26.95
CA THR A 42 -13.59 17.96 -26.10
C THR A 42 -12.80 17.44 -24.89
N ILE A 43 -13.28 16.38 -24.23
CA ILE A 43 -12.53 15.74 -23.13
C ILE A 43 -11.26 15.07 -23.65
N GLY A 44 -11.34 14.38 -24.80
CA GLY A 44 -10.19 13.74 -25.44
C GLY A 44 -9.09 14.73 -25.81
N ARG A 45 -9.44 15.91 -26.35
CA ARG A 45 -8.47 16.97 -26.64
C ARG A 45 -7.78 17.50 -25.39
N ILE A 46 -8.51 17.68 -24.29
CA ILE A 46 -7.91 18.10 -23.02
C ILE A 46 -6.93 17.02 -22.54
N TYR A 47 -7.33 15.75 -22.58
CA TYR A 47 -6.45 14.64 -22.19
C TYR A 47 -5.18 14.59 -23.05
N ALA A 48 -5.31 14.67 -24.38
CA ALA A 48 -4.19 14.69 -25.31
C ALA A 48 -3.24 15.87 -25.06
N GLN A 49 -3.76 17.07 -24.78
CA GLN A 49 -2.92 18.21 -24.40
C GLN A 49 -2.14 17.97 -23.10
N LEU A 50 -2.72 17.25 -22.14
CA LEU A 50 -2.04 16.94 -20.89
C LEU A 50 -0.92 15.91 -21.06
N GLU A 51 -0.95 15.11 -22.13
CA GLU A 51 0.10 14.18 -22.55
C GLU A 51 1.20 14.85 -23.41
N GLU A 52 0.93 16.03 -23.98
CA GLU A 52 1.92 16.73 -24.81
C GLU A 52 3.20 17.00 -24.00
N PRO A 53 4.40 16.76 -24.55
CA PRO A 53 5.67 16.91 -23.82
C PRO A 53 5.89 18.30 -23.21
N ASP A 54 5.34 19.34 -23.83
CA ASP A 54 5.45 20.72 -23.36
C ASP A 54 4.67 20.97 -22.06
N ILE A 55 3.57 20.23 -21.84
CA ILE A 55 2.79 20.26 -20.60
C ILE A 55 3.27 19.16 -19.65
N GLY A 56 3.46 17.94 -20.17
CA GLY A 56 4.05 16.80 -19.49
C GLY A 56 3.34 16.43 -18.18
N TRP A 57 2.02 16.65 -18.10
CA TRP A 57 1.27 16.41 -16.87
C TRP A 57 0.89 14.95 -16.71
N ILE A 58 0.59 14.28 -17.82
CA ILE A 58 0.39 12.83 -17.93
C ILE A 58 1.55 12.23 -18.71
N ASP A 59 2.13 11.16 -18.19
CA ASP A 59 3.19 10.39 -18.83
C ASP A 59 2.99 8.91 -18.55
N GLN A 60 3.01 8.07 -19.60
CA GLN A 60 2.76 6.63 -19.51
C GLN A 60 1.51 6.28 -18.68
N ASP A 61 0.41 6.98 -18.94
CA ASP A 61 -0.83 6.86 -18.15
C ASP A 61 -0.66 7.20 -16.66
N GLN A 62 0.32 8.01 -16.28
CA GLN A 62 0.57 8.43 -14.89
C GLN A 62 0.61 9.95 -14.79
N ILE A 63 0.03 10.52 -13.75
CA ILE A 63 0.24 11.94 -13.47
C ILE A 63 1.69 12.15 -12.96
N VAL A 64 2.53 12.86 -13.71
CA VAL A 64 3.98 13.01 -13.43
C VAL A 64 4.23 13.64 -12.06
N THR A 65 3.53 14.75 -11.79
CA THR A 65 3.66 15.48 -10.51
C THR A 65 2.99 14.79 -9.33
N PHE A 66 2.32 13.65 -9.54
CA PHE A 66 1.54 12.98 -8.52
C PHE A 66 2.39 12.57 -7.32
N TRP A 67 3.54 11.94 -7.58
CA TRP A 67 4.43 11.43 -6.54
C TRP A 67 5.17 12.54 -5.79
N ASP A 68 5.46 13.65 -6.47
CA ASP A 68 6.06 14.84 -5.85
C ASP A 68 5.05 15.58 -4.95
N ARG A 69 3.78 15.66 -5.37
CA ARG A 69 2.67 16.27 -4.61
C ARG A 69 2.14 15.37 -3.50
N ASN A 70 2.13 14.07 -3.74
CA ASN A 70 1.67 13.03 -2.82
C ASN A 70 2.82 12.06 -2.53
N PRO A 71 3.90 12.53 -1.89
CA PRO A 71 4.97 11.62 -1.50
C PRO A 71 4.35 10.53 -0.62
N ASP A 72 4.76 9.28 -0.87
CA ASP A 72 4.39 8.14 -0.02
C ASP A 72 5.07 8.31 1.34
N LYS A 73 4.53 9.23 2.14
CA LYS A 73 4.86 9.35 3.55
C LYS A 73 4.24 8.13 4.21
N ILE A 74 5.10 7.35 4.86
CA ILE A 74 4.66 6.26 5.72
C ILE A 74 3.74 6.88 6.75
N ASP A 75 2.44 6.66 6.60
CA ASP A 75 1.47 7.12 7.56
C ASP A 75 1.55 6.20 8.77
N GLU A 76 2.33 6.62 9.76
CA GLU A 76 2.54 5.87 11.00
C GLU A 76 1.22 5.53 11.70
N THR A 77 0.18 6.35 11.50
CA THR A 77 -1.15 6.15 12.07
C THR A 77 -2.04 5.21 11.26
N ALA A 78 -1.62 4.76 10.06
CA ALA A 78 -2.42 3.90 9.21
C ALA A 78 -2.78 2.58 9.92
N LYS A 79 -1.83 1.98 10.64
CA LYS A 79 -2.08 0.77 11.44
C LYS A 79 -3.15 1.02 12.51
N ASP A 80 -3.05 2.13 13.24
CA ASP A 80 -4.02 2.49 14.27
C ASP A 80 -5.40 2.79 13.69
N ARG A 81 -5.47 3.50 12.55
CA ARG A 81 -6.74 3.74 11.84
C ARG A 81 -7.39 2.43 11.41
N GLN A 82 -6.62 1.52 10.81
CA GLN A 82 -7.13 0.20 10.45
C GLN A 82 -7.58 -0.58 11.67
N GLN A 83 -6.84 -0.51 12.78
CA GLN A 83 -7.21 -1.16 14.03
C GLN A 83 -8.55 -0.61 14.57
N ARG A 84 -8.74 0.71 14.59
CA ARG A 84 -10.02 1.34 14.97
C ARG A 84 -11.18 0.88 14.07
N VAL A 85 -10.97 0.75 12.77
CA VAL A 85 -11.99 0.22 11.84
C VAL A 85 -12.34 -1.23 12.17
N ARG A 86 -11.34 -2.09 12.42
CA ARG A 86 -11.57 -3.49 12.82
C ARG A 86 -12.30 -3.58 14.15
N ASP A 87 -11.93 -2.77 15.13
CA ASP A 87 -12.57 -2.73 16.44
C ASP A 87 -14.03 -2.27 16.34
N ARG A 88 -14.32 -1.22 15.56
CA ARG A 88 -15.71 -0.82 15.26
C ARG A 88 -16.51 -1.95 14.62
N LYS A 89 -15.95 -2.62 13.61
CA LYS A 89 -16.61 -3.76 12.96
C LYS A 89 -16.91 -4.88 13.95
N LYS A 90 -15.98 -5.17 14.88
CA LYS A 90 -16.17 -6.14 15.96
C LYS A 90 -17.28 -5.70 16.92
N GLY A 91 -17.30 -4.43 17.33
CA GLY A 91 -18.33 -3.88 18.21
C GLY A 91 -19.73 -3.95 17.58
N TYR A 92 -19.90 -3.58 16.32
CA TYR A 92 -21.18 -3.73 15.61
C TYR A 92 -21.67 -5.19 15.61
N LYS A 93 -20.77 -6.14 15.36
CA LYS A 93 -21.11 -7.57 15.39
C LYS A 93 -21.55 -8.02 16.79
N GLN A 94 -20.88 -7.55 17.84
CA GLN A 94 -21.25 -7.86 19.22
C GLN A 94 -22.60 -7.26 19.61
N LEU A 95 -22.88 -6.00 19.24
CA LEU A 95 -24.17 -5.35 19.50
C LEU A 95 -25.32 -6.06 18.78
N ALA A 96 -25.11 -6.47 17.52
CA ALA A 96 -26.09 -7.27 16.79
C ALA A 96 -26.36 -8.62 17.47
N GLN A 97 -25.32 -9.29 17.97
CA GLN A 97 -25.45 -10.54 18.71
C GLN A 97 -26.18 -10.36 20.04
N GLN A 98 -25.86 -9.32 20.82
CA GLN A 98 -26.54 -9.01 22.08
C GLN A 98 -28.03 -8.70 21.87
N ALA A 99 -28.35 -7.94 20.82
CA ALA A 99 -29.74 -7.65 20.47
C ALA A 99 -30.49 -8.91 20.05
N ALA A 100 -29.86 -9.80 19.26
CA ALA A 100 -30.44 -11.08 18.88
C ALA A 100 -30.70 -12.02 20.08
N GLN A 101 -29.87 -11.91 21.14
CA GLN A 101 -30.04 -12.64 22.39
C GLN A 101 -31.04 -11.98 23.36
N GLY A 102 -31.60 -10.81 23.02
CA GLY A 102 -32.50 -10.06 23.89
C GLY A 102 -31.80 -9.41 25.10
N LEU A 103 -30.47 -9.34 25.10
CA LEU A 103 -29.69 -8.75 26.20
C LEU A 103 -29.73 -7.21 26.21
N ILE A 104 -30.05 -6.60 25.07
CA ILE A 104 -30.20 -5.16 24.92
C ILE A 104 -31.44 -4.84 24.10
N THR A 105 -32.05 -3.70 24.39
CA THR A 105 -33.20 -3.21 23.61
C THR A 105 -32.75 -2.65 22.25
N PRO A 106 -33.65 -2.55 21.25
CA PRO A 106 -33.33 -1.90 19.97
C PRO A 106 -32.84 -0.45 20.12
N GLN A 107 -33.39 0.30 21.10
CA GLN A 107 -32.96 1.66 21.38
C GLN A 107 -31.54 1.71 21.95
N GLN A 108 -31.22 0.85 22.93
CA GLN A 108 -29.88 0.74 23.48
C GLN A 108 -28.86 0.34 22.41
N ARG A 109 -29.25 -0.53 21.47
CA ARG A 109 -28.40 -0.88 20.33
C ARG A 109 -28.09 0.36 19.48
N LEU A 110 -29.09 1.14 19.09
CA LEU A 110 -28.89 2.34 18.27
C LEU A 110 -27.97 3.36 18.96
N GLU A 111 -28.20 3.64 20.24
CA GLU A 111 -27.37 4.55 21.03
C GLU A 111 -25.90 4.09 21.08
N ARG A 112 -25.68 2.79 21.29
CA ARG A 112 -24.35 2.19 21.28
C ARG A 112 -23.71 2.22 19.89
N GLU A 113 -24.46 1.96 18.83
CA GLU A 113 -23.96 2.04 17.45
C GLU A 113 -23.50 3.46 17.10
N ILE A 114 -24.26 4.49 17.51
CA ILE A 114 -23.86 5.90 17.35
C ILE A 114 -22.58 6.19 18.14
N ALA A 115 -22.51 5.80 19.42
CA ALA A 115 -21.32 6.00 20.25
C ALA A 115 -20.08 5.30 19.67
N LEU A 116 -20.25 4.10 19.09
CA LEU A 116 -19.16 3.35 18.47
C LEU A 116 -18.67 4.01 17.17
N LYS A 117 -19.57 4.59 16.39
CA LYS A 117 -19.27 5.31 15.15
C LYS A 117 -18.36 6.51 15.43
N ASP A 118 -18.68 7.27 16.46
CA ASP A 118 -18.03 8.54 16.77
C ASP A 118 -16.79 8.38 17.67
N SER A 119 -16.56 7.19 18.24
CA SER A 119 -15.45 6.94 19.16
C SER A 119 -14.08 6.84 18.48
N MET A 120 -13.12 7.54 19.08
CA MET A 120 -11.68 7.43 18.79
C MET A 120 -11.04 6.20 19.45
N GLU A 121 -11.67 5.61 20.46
CA GLU A 121 -11.20 4.41 21.16
C GLU A 121 -12.30 3.33 21.23
N PRO A 122 -12.66 2.71 20.09
CA PRO A 122 -13.76 1.74 20.02
C PRO A 122 -13.55 0.56 20.98
N LYS A 123 -12.29 0.13 21.17
CA LYS A 123 -11.93 -0.97 22.05
C LYS A 123 -12.22 -0.67 23.52
N ALA A 124 -11.83 0.50 24.02
CA ALA A 124 -12.08 0.89 25.41
C ALA A 124 -13.59 0.99 25.68
N LEU A 125 -14.32 1.54 24.72
CA LEU A 125 -15.76 1.70 24.79
C LEU A 125 -16.49 0.33 24.84
N MET A 126 -16.07 -0.62 24.00
CA MET A 126 -16.56 -2.00 24.06
C MET A 126 -16.27 -2.67 25.42
N THR A 127 -15.08 -2.46 26.01
CA THR A 127 -14.74 -3.00 27.33
C THR A 127 -15.65 -2.44 28.42
N ALA A 128 -15.90 -1.13 28.41
CA ALA A 128 -16.80 -0.48 29.38
C ALA A 128 -18.24 -1.04 29.32
N TRP A 129 -18.76 -1.33 28.13
CA TRP A 129 -20.07 -1.98 28.00
C TRP A 129 -20.08 -3.43 28.50
N ALA A 130 -18.99 -4.17 28.26
CA ALA A 130 -18.87 -5.52 28.78
C ALA A 130 -18.88 -5.52 30.31
N GLU A 131 -18.17 -4.58 30.94
CA GLU A 131 -18.14 -4.40 32.40
C GLU A 131 -19.51 -4.02 32.96
N LEU A 132 -20.26 -3.13 32.30
CA LEU A 132 -21.63 -2.78 32.68
C LEU A 132 -22.57 -3.99 32.61
N SER A 133 -22.41 -4.85 31.60
CA SER A 133 -23.21 -6.08 31.48
C SER A 133 -22.78 -7.19 32.44
N ALA A 134 -21.51 -7.21 32.84
CA ALA A 134 -20.95 -8.19 33.76
C ALA A 134 -21.19 -7.82 35.22
N SER A 135 -21.39 -6.54 35.54
CA SER A 135 -21.71 -6.08 36.89
C SER A 135 -23.07 -6.63 37.30
N PRO A 136 -23.11 -7.63 38.21
CA PRO A 136 -24.36 -8.08 38.77
C PRO A 136 -24.74 -7.03 39.82
N ALA A 137 -25.46 -5.99 39.41
CA ALA A 137 -26.22 -5.19 40.35
C ALA A 137 -27.29 -6.13 40.96
N ARG A 138 -27.00 -6.88 42.03
CA ARG A 138 -27.06 -6.43 43.43
C ARG A 138 -28.34 -5.68 43.78
N HIS A 139 -29.46 -5.89 43.10
CA HIS A 139 -30.79 -5.56 43.64
C HIS A 139 -31.81 -6.66 43.37
N GLY A 140 -32.40 -7.17 44.45
CA GLY A 140 -33.67 -7.87 44.41
C GLY A 140 -33.56 -9.38 44.48
N ALA A 141 -33.54 -9.90 45.70
CA ALA A 141 -33.75 -11.31 45.98
C ALA A 141 -34.98 -11.87 45.26
N SER A 142 -34.78 -12.87 44.41
CA SER A 142 -35.72 -13.98 44.31
C SER A 142 -34.92 -15.26 44.25
N ARG A 143 -34.67 -15.81 45.44
CA ARG A 143 -34.43 -17.24 45.63
C ARG A 143 -35.55 -17.98 44.89
N ARG A 144 -35.21 -18.74 43.85
CA ARG A 144 -35.57 -20.16 43.73
C ARG A 144 -34.90 -20.80 42.52
N ASP A 145 -34.46 -22.02 42.78
CA ASP A 145 -34.08 -23.10 41.89
C ASP A 145 -32.67 -23.07 41.26
N SER A 146 -31.72 -23.46 42.10
CA SER A 146 -30.46 -24.06 41.68
C SER A 146 -30.74 -25.40 40.97
N VAL A 147 -30.59 -25.43 39.65
CA VAL A 147 -30.45 -26.69 38.89
C VAL A 147 -28.96 -26.97 38.73
N THR A 148 -28.49 -27.99 39.42
CA THR A 148 -27.14 -28.52 39.32
C THR A 148 -26.99 -29.23 37.97
N VAL A 149 -26.26 -28.64 37.02
CA VAL A 149 -25.89 -29.30 35.77
C VAL A 149 -24.54 -29.98 35.95
N THR A 150 -24.54 -31.30 35.86
CA THR A 150 -23.36 -32.17 35.86
C THR A 150 -22.54 -31.97 34.57
N PRO A 151 -21.21 -31.73 34.65
CA PRO A 151 -20.39 -31.73 33.45
C PRO A 151 -20.11 -33.17 33.01
N ARG A 152 -20.47 -33.50 31.76
CA ARG A 152 -19.98 -34.70 31.08
C ARG A 152 -18.55 -34.43 30.63
N ALA A 153 -17.63 -35.19 31.20
CA ALA A 153 -16.30 -35.40 30.66
C ALA A 153 -16.41 -36.11 29.29
N ASP A 154 -15.34 -35.97 28.51
CA ASP A 154 -15.00 -36.67 27.27
C ASP A 154 -15.14 -35.82 26.01
N GLN A 155 -14.01 -35.19 25.62
CA GLN A 155 -13.43 -35.37 24.29
C GLN A 155 -11.99 -34.82 24.27
N ASN A 156 -11.06 -35.73 24.59
CA ASN A 156 -9.67 -35.66 24.13
C ASN A 156 -9.67 -35.97 22.63
N ILE A 157 -9.18 -35.04 21.80
CA ILE A 157 -8.75 -35.34 20.44
C ILE A 157 -7.28 -34.95 20.32
N ASN A 158 -6.46 -36.00 20.32
CA ASN A 158 -5.08 -36.09 19.85
C ASN A 158 -4.95 -35.51 18.42
N GLN A 159 -3.96 -34.67 18.13
CA GLN A 159 -2.62 -35.01 17.62
C GLN A 159 -2.59 -35.23 16.10
N ASP A 160 -1.82 -34.39 15.39
CA ASP A 160 -1.03 -34.71 14.17
C ASP A 160 -0.38 -33.39 13.68
N VAL A 161 0.91 -33.14 13.95
CA VAL A 161 2.07 -33.60 13.16
C VAL A 161 1.87 -33.40 11.65
N ARG A 162 2.47 -32.33 11.11
CA ARG A 162 2.96 -32.34 9.73
C ARG A 162 4.20 -31.46 9.57
N GLU A 163 5.34 -32.11 9.78
CA GLU A 163 6.58 -31.82 9.08
C GLU A 163 6.45 -32.17 7.58
N LYS A 164 7.40 -31.65 6.79
CA LYS A 164 7.68 -31.77 5.34
C LYS A 164 7.20 -30.54 4.54
N ALA A 165 8.01 -29.91 3.68
CA ALA A 165 9.20 -30.38 3.00
C ALA A 165 10.15 -29.24 2.62
N GLN A 166 11.46 -29.49 2.76
CA GLN A 166 12.48 -28.99 1.84
C GLN A 166 12.23 -29.57 0.44
N SER A 167 12.36 -28.73 -0.58
CA SER A 167 12.77 -29.05 -1.96
C SER A 167 13.06 -27.69 -2.60
N GLY A 168 14.30 -27.35 -2.97
CA GLY A 168 14.96 -27.82 -4.19
C GLY A 168 14.40 -27.01 -5.38
N SER A 169 15.12 -26.44 -6.32
CA SER A 169 16.50 -26.62 -6.76
C SER A 169 16.78 -25.60 -7.87
N ALA A 170 18.06 -25.24 -8.02
CA ALA A 170 18.78 -24.78 -9.20
C ALA A 170 18.02 -24.43 -10.50
N GLY A 171 18.24 -23.20 -10.96
CA GLY A 171 18.33 -22.86 -12.38
C GLY A 171 19.74 -22.35 -12.69
N GLN A 172 20.61 -23.26 -13.13
CA GLN A 172 21.97 -23.01 -13.59
C GLN A 172 22.07 -23.54 -15.03
N GLY A 173 22.54 -22.69 -15.95
CA GLY A 173 22.64 -22.91 -17.40
C GLY A 173 21.80 -21.87 -18.15
N THR A 174 22.32 -21.07 -19.08
CA THR A 174 23.31 -21.40 -20.12
C THR A 174 23.88 -20.12 -20.76
N GLU A 175 25.16 -20.19 -21.12
CA GLU A 175 25.85 -19.54 -22.26
C GLU A 175 26.12 -18.03 -22.24
N ASP A 176 27.33 -17.70 -21.76
CA ASP A 176 28.37 -16.89 -22.43
C ASP A 176 27.92 -15.88 -23.51
N ALA A 177 27.24 -14.83 -23.09
CA ALA A 177 27.59 -13.50 -23.57
C ALA A 177 28.68 -12.98 -22.64
N LYS A 178 29.90 -12.76 -23.14
CA LYS A 178 30.92 -11.97 -22.45
C LYS A 178 30.42 -10.51 -22.37
N SER A 179 29.44 -10.26 -21.52
CA SER A 179 29.10 -8.93 -21.04
C SER A 179 30.30 -8.47 -20.25
N GLY A 180 31.17 -7.70 -20.91
CA GLY A 180 32.28 -7.02 -20.26
C GLY A 180 31.73 -6.27 -19.06
N GLU A 181 32.23 -6.61 -17.88
CA GLU A 181 31.92 -5.88 -16.65
C GLU A 181 32.32 -4.42 -16.89
N ILE A 182 31.39 -3.50 -16.71
CA ILE A 182 31.64 -2.08 -16.88
C ILE A 182 32.38 -1.62 -15.62
N VAL A 183 33.73 -1.59 -15.68
CA VAL A 183 34.57 -1.30 -14.50
C VAL A 183 34.88 0.20 -14.36
N HIS A 184 34.82 0.96 -15.45
CA HIS A 184 35.24 2.36 -15.47
C HIS A 184 34.07 3.35 -15.57
N ILE A 185 34.10 4.42 -14.75
CA ILE A 185 33.05 5.46 -14.70
C ILE A 185 32.81 6.09 -16.07
N GLY A 186 33.87 6.44 -16.81
CA GLY A 186 33.73 7.07 -18.13
C GLY A 186 33.11 6.13 -19.19
N GLU A 187 33.38 4.83 -19.09
CA GLU A 187 32.76 3.82 -19.95
C GLU A 187 31.28 3.63 -19.57
N ALA A 188 30.96 3.64 -18.28
CA ALA A 188 29.58 3.55 -17.78
C ALA A 188 28.74 4.74 -18.24
N GLU A 189 29.27 5.97 -18.18
CA GLU A 189 28.55 7.16 -18.64
C GLU A 189 28.25 7.10 -20.14
N LEU A 190 29.24 6.74 -20.95
CA LEU A 190 29.06 6.60 -22.40
C LEU A 190 28.09 5.46 -22.73
N TRP A 191 28.20 4.33 -22.02
CA TRP A 191 27.30 3.19 -22.20
C TRP A 191 25.86 3.53 -21.85
N ILE A 192 25.60 4.21 -20.72
CA ILE A 192 24.24 4.64 -20.36
C ILE A 192 23.69 5.62 -21.39
N ALA A 193 24.51 6.58 -21.84
CA ALA A 193 24.10 7.59 -22.80
C ALA A 193 23.68 6.99 -24.16
N ILE A 194 24.33 5.89 -24.59
CA ILE A 194 24.04 5.25 -25.87
C ILE A 194 23.09 4.06 -25.67
N GLU A 195 23.59 3.01 -25.04
CA GLU A 195 22.94 1.70 -24.97
C GLU A 195 21.89 1.63 -23.87
N GLY A 196 22.18 2.19 -22.69
CA GLY A 196 21.21 2.27 -21.59
C GLY A 196 19.93 3.01 -22.01
N ARG A 197 20.09 4.16 -22.66
CA ARG A 197 18.98 4.94 -23.23
C ARG A 197 18.20 4.16 -24.28
N ARG A 198 18.88 3.45 -25.19
CA ARG A 198 18.24 2.60 -26.21
C ARG A 198 17.39 1.50 -25.56
N ILE A 199 17.97 0.76 -24.60
CA ILE A 199 17.28 -0.31 -23.86
C ILE A 199 16.02 0.23 -23.17
N ILE A 200 16.13 1.36 -22.46
CA ILE A 200 15.00 1.94 -21.73
C ILE A 200 13.91 2.39 -22.69
N THR A 201 14.28 3.06 -23.79
CA THR A 201 13.35 3.50 -24.86
C THR A 201 12.57 2.29 -25.40
N GLU A 202 13.26 1.21 -25.76
CA GLU A 202 12.66 0.00 -26.35
C GLU A 202 11.81 -0.78 -25.35
N ARG A 203 12.35 -1.05 -24.15
CA ARG A 203 11.68 -1.87 -23.14
C ARG A 203 10.47 -1.17 -22.53
N MET A 204 10.55 0.15 -22.30
CA MET A 204 9.46 0.92 -21.74
C MET A 204 8.51 1.51 -22.79
N ARG A 205 8.87 1.46 -24.07
CA ARG A 205 8.13 2.08 -25.19
C ARG A 205 7.90 3.58 -24.97
N ILE A 206 8.96 4.27 -24.57
CA ILE A 206 8.95 5.71 -24.32
C ILE A 206 9.76 6.48 -25.34
N THR A 207 9.60 7.80 -25.36
CA THR A 207 10.45 8.69 -26.17
C THR A 207 11.86 8.74 -25.60
N THR A 208 12.83 9.08 -26.46
CA THR A 208 14.23 9.22 -26.06
C THR A 208 14.44 10.27 -24.97
N GLN A 209 13.74 11.41 -25.07
CA GLN A 209 13.80 12.48 -24.08
C GLN A 209 13.28 12.03 -22.70
N LEU A 210 12.22 11.22 -22.69
CA LEU A 210 11.72 10.68 -21.45
C LEU A 210 12.68 9.66 -20.84
N ALA A 211 13.27 8.78 -21.67
CA ALA A 211 14.30 7.86 -21.22
C ALA A 211 15.48 8.59 -20.56
N GLU A 212 15.94 9.71 -21.13
CA GLU A 212 16.97 10.56 -20.52
C GLU A 212 16.55 11.13 -19.16
N THR A 213 15.30 11.60 -19.06
CA THR A 213 14.75 12.12 -17.81
C THR A 213 14.64 11.03 -16.74
N THR A 214 14.21 9.83 -17.10
CA THR A 214 14.15 8.66 -16.23
C THR A 214 15.54 8.26 -15.75
N ILE A 215 16.53 8.20 -16.64
CA ILE A 215 17.93 7.91 -16.30
C ILE A 215 18.46 8.98 -15.33
N ALA A 216 18.24 10.26 -15.62
CA ALA A 216 18.69 11.36 -14.77
C ALA A 216 18.06 11.32 -13.37
N ARG A 217 16.79 10.88 -13.26
CA ARG A 217 16.15 10.63 -11.98
C ARG A 217 16.82 9.48 -11.23
N TRP A 218 17.02 8.32 -11.86
CA TRP A 218 17.67 7.18 -11.21
C TRP A 218 19.10 7.48 -10.79
N ARG A 219 19.86 8.27 -11.57
CA ARG A 219 21.17 8.79 -11.17
C ARG A 219 21.11 9.58 -9.86
N ARG A 220 20.17 10.52 -9.74
CA ARG A 220 19.97 11.31 -8.51
C ARG A 220 19.61 10.42 -7.32
N GLU A 221 18.78 9.40 -7.52
CA GLU A 221 18.41 8.45 -6.47
C GLU A 221 19.61 7.59 -6.01
N LEU A 222 20.57 7.32 -6.89
CA LEU A 222 21.81 6.59 -6.60
C LEU A 222 22.99 7.49 -6.22
N ALA A 223 22.76 8.76 -5.89
CA ALA A 223 23.83 9.73 -5.60
C ALA A 223 24.94 9.76 -6.68
N ASP A 224 24.54 9.65 -7.95
CA ASP A 224 25.40 9.59 -9.14
C ASP A 224 26.33 8.36 -9.22
N ASP A 225 25.98 7.23 -8.60
CA ASP A 225 26.65 5.94 -8.84
C ASP A 225 26.27 5.37 -10.22
N VAL A 226 26.94 5.89 -11.26
CA VAL A 226 26.70 5.55 -12.68
C VAL A 226 27.03 4.09 -12.97
N VAL A 227 28.09 3.54 -12.36
CA VAL A 227 28.52 2.16 -12.59
C VAL A 227 27.45 1.20 -12.10
N PHE A 228 26.91 1.45 -10.89
CA PHE A 228 25.83 0.64 -10.37
C PHE A 228 24.55 0.75 -11.22
N LEU A 229 24.18 1.96 -11.65
CA LEU A 229 23.02 2.15 -12.53
C LEU A 229 23.16 1.38 -13.85
N ALA A 230 24.35 1.43 -14.48
CA ALA A 230 24.62 0.70 -15.73
C ALA A 230 24.44 -0.81 -15.53
N SER A 231 24.98 -1.37 -14.44
CA SER A 231 24.83 -2.78 -14.12
C SER A 231 23.38 -3.22 -13.86
N ILE A 232 22.57 -2.38 -13.18
CA ILE A 232 21.14 -2.65 -12.98
C ILE A 232 20.40 -2.67 -14.32
N ILE A 233 20.63 -1.68 -15.18
CA ILE A 233 19.96 -1.61 -16.49
C ILE A 233 20.34 -2.82 -17.34
N GLN A 234 21.61 -3.19 -17.36
CA GLN A 234 22.11 -4.37 -18.08
C GLN A 234 21.48 -5.67 -17.55
N ALA A 235 21.43 -5.84 -16.22
CA ALA A 235 20.79 -7.01 -15.60
C ALA A 235 19.29 -7.06 -15.88
N ALA A 236 18.59 -5.92 -15.83
CA ALA A 236 17.18 -5.82 -16.17
C ALA A 236 16.93 -6.13 -17.66
N ALA A 237 17.83 -5.71 -18.55
CA ALA A 237 17.74 -5.94 -19.99
C ALA A 237 17.83 -7.43 -20.37
N ALA A 238 18.50 -8.23 -19.56
CA ALA A 238 18.57 -9.69 -19.71
C ALA A 238 17.23 -10.38 -19.38
N THR A 239 16.29 -9.69 -18.73
CA THR A 239 14.95 -10.21 -18.47
C THR A 239 14.01 -10.02 -19.66
N SER A 240 12.86 -10.72 -19.66
CA SER A 240 11.80 -10.53 -20.65
C SER A 240 10.79 -9.44 -20.26
N LEU A 241 11.00 -8.73 -19.15
CA LEU A 241 10.07 -7.72 -18.65
C LEU A 241 10.02 -6.49 -19.57
N ILE A 242 8.85 -5.87 -19.66
CA ILE A 242 8.57 -4.67 -20.47
C ILE A 242 7.76 -3.64 -19.66
N SER A 243 7.72 -2.41 -20.15
CA SER A 243 6.89 -1.32 -19.65
C SER A 243 7.02 -1.14 -18.12
N ALA A 244 5.90 -1.09 -17.38
CA ALA A 244 5.89 -0.86 -15.95
C ALA A 244 6.68 -1.91 -15.15
N GLN A 245 6.67 -3.18 -15.57
CA GLN A 245 7.39 -4.24 -14.85
C GLN A 245 8.92 -4.04 -14.94
N PHE A 246 9.41 -3.61 -16.09
CA PHE A 246 10.81 -3.27 -16.29
C PHE A 246 11.23 -2.09 -15.39
N HIS A 247 10.42 -1.03 -15.36
CA HIS A 247 10.65 0.12 -14.48
C HIS A 247 10.64 -0.25 -12.99
N VAL A 248 9.68 -1.08 -12.56
CA VAL A 248 9.57 -1.56 -11.16
C VAL A 248 10.82 -2.34 -10.76
N LEU A 249 11.30 -3.24 -11.62
CA LEU A 249 12.51 -4.02 -11.34
C LEU A 249 13.72 -3.11 -11.08
N ILE A 250 13.97 -2.12 -11.95
CA ILE A 250 15.08 -1.18 -11.77
C ILE A 250 14.90 -0.36 -10.49
N SER A 251 13.70 0.16 -10.26
CA SER A 251 13.39 0.97 -9.08
C SER A 251 13.54 0.20 -7.76
N GLU A 252 13.21 -1.09 -7.74
CA GLU A 252 13.41 -1.95 -6.56
C GLU A 252 14.89 -2.19 -6.28
N GLN A 253 15.72 -2.40 -7.29
CA GLN A 253 17.16 -2.54 -7.11
C GLN A 253 17.80 -1.25 -6.56
N ILE A 254 17.38 -0.09 -7.07
CA ILE A 254 17.80 1.22 -6.54
C ILE A 254 17.41 1.37 -5.06
N LYS A 255 16.15 1.07 -4.71
CA LYS A 255 15.67 1.13 -3.32
C LYS A 255 16.45 0.19 -2.40
N ARG A 256 16.76 -1.02 -2.86
CA ARG A 256 17.55 -1.99 -2.10
C ARG A 256 18.95 -1.46 -1.82
N ARG A 257 19.61 -0.86 -2.82
CA ARG A 257 20.93 -0.22 -2.64
C ARG A 257 20.90 0.89 -1.60
N GLN A 258 19.90 1.77 -1.66
CA GLN A 258 19.72 2.82 -0.66
C GLN A 258 19.47 2.28 0.77
N GLN A 259 18.83 1.12 0.91
CA GLN A 259 18.65 0.46 2.21
C GLN A 259 19.97 -0.15 2.72
N GLU A 260 20.77 -0.74 1.84
CA GLU A 260 22.08 -1.30 2.18
C GLU A 260 23.05 -0.20 2.65
N GLU A 261 23.04 0.97 2.00
CA GLU A 261 23.86 2.13 2.40
C GLU A 261 23.45 2.75 3.75
N LYS A 262 22.15 2.69 4.09
CA LYS A 262 21.67 3.10 5.41
C LYS A 262 22.11 2.15 6.53
N GLY A 263 22.65 0.99 6.17
CA GLY A 263 23.01 -0.08 7.10
C GLY A 263 21.80 -0.78 7.71
N PRO A 264 22.02 -1.90 8.42
CA PRO A 264 20.95 -2.57 9.15
C PRO A 264 20.33 -1.59 10.15
N ALA A 265 19.01 -1.53 10.20
CA ALA A 265 18.30 -0.75 11.20
C ALA A 265 18.85 -1.12 12.58
N LEU A 266 19.51 -0.17 13.25
CA LEU A 266 20.06 -0.40 14.58
C LEU A 266 18.93 -0.91 15.47
N PRO A 267 19.17 -1.94 16.31
CA PRO A 267 18.16 -2.43 17.23
C PRO A 267 17.64 -1.24 18.03
N LEU A 268 16.31 -1.09 18.08
CA LEU A 268 15.69 -0.02 18.83
C LEU A 268 16.27 0.00 20.24
N PRO A 269 16.65 1.17 20.77
CA PRO A 269 17.17 1.26 22.13
C PRO A 269 16.18 0.61 23.08
N PRO A 270 16.64 -0.12 24.11
CA PRO A 270 15.75 -0.78 25.05
C PRO A 270 14.75 0.22 25.60
N VAL A 271 13.47 -0.03 25.36
CA VAL A 271 12.39 0.83 25.83
C VAL A 271 12.50 0.88 27.35
N SER A 272 12.80 2.06 27.88
CA SER A 272 12.86 2.27 29.32
C SER A 272 11.46 2.06 29.89
N LEU A 273 11.20 0.87 30.43
CA LEU A 273 10.01 0.60 31.21
C LEU A 273 10.07 1.55 32.41
N LYS A 274 9.32 2.65 32.35
CA LYS A 274 9.03 3.49 33.51
C LYS A 274 8.49 2.54 34.58
N ARG A 275 9.33 2.19 35.57
CA ARG A 275 8.86 1.59 36.80
C ARG A 275 7.88 2.58 37.40
N SER A 276 6.60 2.27 37.26
CA SER A 276 5.57 2.84 38.10
C SER A 276 5.98 2.52 39.53
N ASN A 277 6.52 3.53 40.23
CA ASN A 277 6.69 3.47 41.67
C ASN A 277 5.30 3.28 42.26
N ASP A 278 5.01 2.05 42.66
CA ASP A 278 3.92 1.78 43.57
C ASP A 278 4.15 2.60 44.83
N ARG A 279 3.12 3.37 45.15
CA ARG A 279 3.03 4.24 46.31
C ARG A 279 3.09 3.42 47.59
N ALA A 280 3.71 4.03 48.60
CA ALA A 280 3.59 3.70 50.01
C ALA A 280 2.12 3.72 50.48
#